data_AF-A0A352M829-F1
#
_entry.id   AF-A0A352M829-F1
#
_cell.length_a   1.000
_cell.length_b   1.000
_cell.length_c   1.000
_cell.angle_alpha   90.00
_cell.angle_beta   90.00
_cell.angle_gamma   90.00
#
_symmetry.space_group_name_H-M   'P 1'
#
loop_
_entity.id
_entity.type
_entity.pdbx_description
1 polymer ?
#
loop_
_entity_poly.entity_id
_entity_poly.type
_entity_poly.pdbx_seq_one_letter_code
_entity_poly.pdbx_strand_id
1 'polypeptide(L)'
;MTQCEFEAEFYRRNPPGSLAVLKNKTAAIAGAGGLGSNVAAALIRSGVYNLIIADFDMVELSNLNRQQFFYDQIGAPKVSALKENLLKINPFVRITAVAEKICESNVKEIFG
;
A
#
# COMPACT_ATOMS: atom_id res chain seq x y z
N MET A 1 2.58 -11.92 -19.02
CA MET A 1 2.55 -12.72 -17.78
C MET A 1 1.18 -12.58 -17.15
N THR A 2 0.49 -13.68 -16.90
CA THR A 2 -0.81 -13.71 -16.19
C THR A 2 -0.61 -13.51 -14.69
N GLN A 3 -1.70 -13.22 -13.97
CA GLN A 3 -1.66 -13.14 -12.50
C GLN A 3 -1.17 -14.45 -11.86
N CYS A 4 -1.59 -15.61 -12.38
CA CYS A 4 -1.19 -16.92 -11.85
C CYS A 4 0.33 -17.16 -12.05
N GLU A 5 0.86 -16.82 -13.22
CA GLU A 5 2.30 -16.92 -13.51
C GLU A 5 3.13 -15.99 -12.61
N PHE A 6 2.65 -14.75 -12.41
CA PHE A 6 3.29 -13.80 -11.51
C PHE A 6 3.31 -14.32 -10.07
N GLU A 7 2.17 -14.79 -9.56
CA GLU A 7 2.05 -15.28 -8.19
C GLU A 7 2.96 -16.48 -7.90
N ALA A 8 3.01 -17.43 -8.85
CA ALA A 8 3.84 -18.62 -8.74
C ALA A 8 5.33 -18.26 -8.62
N GLU A 9 5.81 -17.22 -9.33
CA GLU A 9 7.22 -16.86 -9.36
C GLU A 9 7.62 -15.84 -8.28
N PHE A 10 6.80 -14.81 -8.09
CA PHE A 10 7.05 -13.68 -7.19
C PHE A 10 6.99 -14.12 -5.72
N TYR A 11 6.03 -14.98 -5.37
CA TYR A 11 5.83 -15.47 -3.99
C TYR A 11 6.45 -16.85 -3.74
N ARG A 12 7.21 -17.40 -4.69
CA ARG A 12 7.83 -18.74 -4.62
C ARG A 12 8.64 -18.99 -3.33
N ARG A 13 9.20 -17.94 -2.73
CA ARG A 13 10.03 -18.01 -1.50
C ARG A 13 9.27 -17.59 -0.23
N ASN A 14 8.00 -17.21 -0.34
CA ASN A 14 7.20 -16.93 0.84
C ASN A 14 6.83 -18.25 1.53
N PRO A 15 6.49 -18.23 2.84
CA PRO A 15 6.07 -19.43 3.55
C PRO A 15 4.94 -20.17 2.80
N PRO A 16 5.02 -21.49 2.60
CA PRO A 16 3.99 -22.25 1.88
C PRO A 16 2.58 -21.99 2.42
N GLY A 17 1.60 -21.80 1.52
CA GLY A 17 0.21 -21.52 1.88
C GLY A 17 -0.08 -20.08 2.35
N SER A 18 0.94 -19.27 2.65
CA SER A 18 0.74 -17.89 3.13
C SER A 18 -0.03 -17.01 2.14
N LEU A 19 0.28 -17.11 0.84
CA LEU A 19 -0.41 -16.35 -0.20
C LEU A 19 -1.92 -16.68 -0.24
N ALA A 20 -2.29 -17.96 -0.14
CA ALA A 20 -3.70 -18.37 -0.16
C ALA A 20 -4.49 -17.76 1.01
N VAL A 21 -3.84 -17.57 2.15
CA VAL A 21 -4.44 -16.91 3.32
C VAL A 21 -4.49 -15.40 3.10
N LEU A 22 -3.35 -14.76 2.84
CA LEU A 22 -3.19 -13.30 2.83
C LEU A 22 -3.89 -12.62 1.65
N LYS A 23 -3.96 -13.27 0.48
CA LYS A 23 -4.61 -12.73 -0.72
C LYS A 23 -6.08 -12.41 -0.49
N ASN A 24 -6.74 -13.13 0.41
CA ASN A 24 -8.15 -12.97 0.76
C ASN A 24 -8.37 -12.05 1.97
N LYS A 25 -7.32 -11.43 2.52
CA LYS A 25 -7.41 -10.49 3.63
C LYS A 25 -7.35 -9.05 3.11
N THR A 26 -7.86 -8.16 3.95
CA THR A 26 -7.72 -6.70 3.78
C THR A 26 -6.90 -6.18 4.93
N ALA A 27 -5.89 -5.38 4.61
CA ALA A 27 -5.15 -4.60 5.59
C ALA A 27 -5.53 -3.12 5.48
N ALA A 28 -5.55 -2.43 6.61
CA ALA A 28 -5.83 -1.01 6.71
C ALA A 28 -4.62 -0.30 7.34
N ILE A 29 -4.23 0.84 6.78
CA ILE A 29 -3.13 1.66 7.29
C ILE A 29 -3.62 3.09 7.48
N ALA A 30 -3.54 3.56 8.73
CA ALA A 30 -3.71 4.97 9.09
C ALA A 30 -2.35 5.67 9.00
N GLY A 31 -2.15 6.45 7.94
CA GLY A 31 -0.93 7.19 7.66
C GLY A 31 -0.04 6.53 6.60
N ALA A 32 0.41 7.32 5.63
CA ALA A 32 1.32 6.96 4.53
C ALA A 32 2.74 7.51 4.75
N GLY A 33 3.10 7.84 6.00
CA GLY A 33 4.41 8.34 6.39
C GLY A 33 5.53 7.28 6.41
N GLY A 34 6.57 7.51 7.21
CA GLY A 34 7.74 6.60 7.30
C GLY A 34 7.38 5.15 7.63
N LEU A 35 6.58 4.93 8.67
CA LEU A 35 6.15 3.57 9.01
C LEU A 35 5.15 3.02 7.98
N GLY A 36 4.09 3.77 7.72
CA GLY A 36 2.98 3.32 6.89
C GLY A 36 3.37 2.97 5.45
N SER A 37 4.21 3.78 4.81
CA SER A 37 4.67 3.51 3.44
C SER A 37 5.55 2.26 3.34
N ASN A 38 6.44 2.04 4.30
CA ASN A 38 7.27 0.83 4.37
C ASN A 38 6.43 -0.42 4.68
N VAL A 39 5.49 -0.32 5.62
CA VAL A 39 4.56 -1.41 5.95
C VAL A 39 3.69 -1.76 4.75
N ALA A 40 3.16 -0.76 4.03
CA ALA A 40 2.38 -0.98 2.82
C ALA A 40 3.17 -1.79 1.77
N ALA A 41 4.41 -1.39 1.49
CA ALA A 41 5.28 -2.10 0.57
C ALA A 41 5.57 -3.53 1.03
N ALA A 42 5.80 -3.73 2.33
CA ALA A 42 6.02 -5.06 2.90
C ALA A 42 4.77 -5.95 2.76
N LEU A 43 3.56 -5.45 3.08
CA LEU A 43 2.31 -6.21 2.98
C LEU A 43 2.03 -6.70 1.55
N ILE A 44 2.20 -5.83 0.54
CA ILE A 44 2.06 -6.22 -0.88
C ILE A 44 3.07 -7.31 -1.24
N ARG A 45 4.33 -7.17 -0.81
CA ARG A 45 5.40 -8.17 -1.03
C ARG A 45 5.16 -9.48 -0.27
N SER A 46 4.39 -9.46 0.81
CA SER A 46 4.02 -10.66 1.56
C SER A 46 2.82 -11.40 0.98
N GLY A 47 2.03 -10.77 0.09
CA GLY A 47 0.87 -11.39 -0.55
C GLY A 47 -0.48 -10.85 -0.10
N VAL A 48 -0.53 -9.68 0.55
CA VAL A 48 -1.79 -8.96 0.79
C VAL A 48 -2.22 -8.29 -0.51
N TYR A 49 -3.44 -8.57 -0.96
CA TYR A 49 -3.98 -8.03 -2.21
C TYR A 49 -4.93 -6.87 -2.02
N ASN A 50 -5.53 -6.72 -0.84
CA ASN A 50 -6.48 -5.64 -0.57
C ASN A 50 -5.91 -4.74 0.50
N LEU A 51 -5.67 -3.48 0.16
CA LEU A 51 -5.06 -2.50 1.05
C LEU A 51 -5.87 -1.21 1.05
N ILE A 52 -6.19 -0.71 2.24
CA ILE A 52 -6.79 0.59 2.46
C ILE A 52 -5.74 1.47 3.12
N ILE A 53 -5.46 2.65 2.56
CA ILE A 53 -4.50 3.61 3.11
C ILE A 53 -5.19 4.96 3.19
N ALA A 54 -5.17 5.57 4.38
CA ALA A 54 -5.69 6.93 4.59
C ALA A 54 -4.60 7.85 5.13
N ASP A 55 -4.37 8.97 4.46
CA ASP A 55 -3.44 10.03 4.84
C ASP A 55 -3.83 11.32 4.10
N PHE A 56 -3.73 12.48 4.77
CA PHE A 56 -4.15 13.77 4.22
C PHE A 56 -2.98 14.64 3.74
N ASP A 57 -1.74 14.23 3.99
CA ASP A 57 -0.56 15.01 3.65
C ASP A 57 -0.18 14.89 2.17
N MET A 58 0.64 15.85 1.74
CA MET A 58 1.34 15.84 0.46
C MET A 58 2.77 15.32 0.63
N VAL A 59 3.36 14.83 -0.46
CA VAL A 59 4.77 14.44 -0.49
C VAL A 59 5.66 15.69 -0.44
N GLU A 60 6.57 15.72 0.51
CA GLU A 60 7.60 16.77 0.61
C GLU A 60 9.01 16.21 0.35
N LEU A 61 9.95 17.07 -0.06
CA LEU A 61 11.35 16.68 -0.27
C LEU A 61 11.97 16.00 0.97
N SER A 62 11.65 16.50 2.17
CA SER A 62 12.12 15.95 3.44
C SER A 62 11.61 14.54 3.73
N ASN A 63 10.59 14.06 3.00
CA ASN A 63 10.00 12.73 3.19
C ASN A 63 10.82 11.64 2.48
N LEU A 64 11.48 11.97 1.37
CA LEU A 64 12.19 11.03 0.49
C LEU A 64 13.32 10.28 1.20
N ASN A 65 13.83 10.81 2.32
CA ASN A 65 14.90 10.15 3.08
C ASN A 65 14.45 8.90 3.85
N ARG A 66 13.14 8.66 4.01
CA ARG A 66 12.63 7.57 4.86
C ARG A 66 11.27 7.00 4.45
N GLN A 67 10.62 7.59 3.47
CA GLN A 67 9.28 7.21 3.00
C GLN A 67 9.36 6.70 1.56
N GLN A 68 8.45 5.81 1.16
CA GLN A 68 8.45 5.19 -0.17
C GLN A 68 7.90 6.13 -1.26
N PHE A 69 8.54 7.28 -1.46
CA PHE A 69 8.20 8.28 -2.47
C PHE A 69 9.40 8.62 -3.36
N PHE A 70 9.13 9.22 -4.53
CA PHE A 70 10.14 9.63 -5.50
C PHE A 70 10.12 11.14 -5.74
N TYR A 71 11.22 11.68 -6.29
CA TYR A 71 11.43 13.12 -6.47
C TYR A 71 10.37 13.77 -7.35
N ASP A 72 9.93 13.08 -8.40
CA ASP A 72 8.87 13.50 -9.33
C ASP A 72 7.46 13.50 -8.71
N GLN A 73 7.31 12.96 -7.50
CA GLN A 73 6.04 12.89 -6.78
C GLN A 73 5.88 14.02 -5.73
N ILE A 74 6.85 14.92 -5.58
CA ILE A 74 6.77 16.06 -4.66
C ILE A 74 5.53 16.92 -4.99
N GLY A 75 4.73 17.22 -3.97
CA GLY A 75 3.47 17.96 -4.11
C GLY A 75 2.24 17.09 -4.43
N ALA A 76 2.41 15.80 -4.71
CA ALA A 76 1.28 14.87 -4.86
C ALA A 76 0.74 14.41 -3.50
N PRO A 77 -0.55 14.04 -3.39
CA PRO A 77 -1.07 13.38 -2.19
C PRO A 77 -0.31 12.10 -1.89
N LYS A 78 0.12 11.91 -0.63
CA LYS A 78 0.91 10.73 -0.23
C LYS A 78 0.23 9.42 -0.58
N VAL A 79 -1.08 9.32 -0.36
CA VAL A 79 -1.84 8.10 -0.66
C VAL A 79 -1.87 7.77 -2.15
N SER A 80 -1.92 8.79 -3.02
CA SER A 80 -1.92 8.61 -4.48
C SER A 80 -0.54 8.18 -4.98
N ALA A 81 0.52 8.87 -4.54
CA ALA A 81 1.90 8.54 -4.88
C ALA A 81 2.27 7.13 -4.39
N LEU A 82 1.86 6.78 -3.17
CA LEU A 82 2.12 5.46 -2.59
C LEU A 82 1.36 4.37 -3.35
N LYS A 83 0.08 4.60 -3.68
CA LYS A 83 -0.70 3.66 -4.51
C LYS A 83 0.01 3.36 -5.84
N GLU A 84 0.48 4.39 -6.51
CA GLU A 84 1.20 4.25 -7.78
C GLU A 84 2.49 3.43 -7.61
N ASN A 85 3.25 3.68 -6.53
CA ASN A 85 4.47 2.95 -6.21
C ASN A 85 4.20 1.48 -5.88
N LEU A 86 3.12 1.17 -5.16
CA LEU A 86 2.73 -0.20 -4.82
C LEU A 86 2.26 -0.98 -6.05
N LEU A 87 1.58 -0.35 -7.01
CA LEU A 87 1.21 -0.99 -8.27
C LEU A 87 2.42 -1.34 -9.15
N LYS A 88 3.53 -0.60 -9.01
CA LYS A 88 4.83 -0.98 -9.62
C LYS A 88 5.44 -2.23 -8.96
N ILE A 89 5.07 -2.56 -7.73
CA ILE A 89 5.52 -3.79 -7.03
C ILE A 89 4.68 -4.99 -7.46
N ASN A 90 3.35 -4.86 -7.41
CA ASN A 90 2.42 -5.88 -7.85
C ASN A 90 1.22 -5.20 -8.55
N PRO A 91 1.04 -5.37 -9.87
CA PRO A 91 -0.04 -4.70 -10.60
C PRO A 91 -1.43 -5.31 -10.38
N PHE A 92 -1.53 -6.45 -9.68
CA PHE A 92 -2.78 -7.19 -9.47
C PHE A 92 -3.48 -6.87 -8.14
N VAL A 93 -2.90 -5.99 -7.32
CA VAL A 93 -3.45 -5.63 -6.01
C VAL A 93 -4.50 -4.51 -6.11
N ARG A 94 -5.42 -4.49 -5.16
CA ARG A 94 -6.48 -3.49 -5.02
C ARG A 94 -6.13 -2.54 -3.88
N ILE A 95 -5.94 -1.27 -4.22
CA ILE A 95 -5.56 -0.24 -3.26
C ILE A 95 -6.62 0.86 -3.24
N THR A 96 -7.25 1.02 -2.09
CA THR A 96 -8.12 2.15 -1.77
C THR A 96 -7.28 3.23 -1.10
N ALA A 97 -7.14 4.37 -1.79
CA ALA A 97 -6.35 5.51 -1.35
C ALA A 97 -7.31 6.63 -0.90
N VAL A 98 -7.29 6.98 0.38
CA VAL A 98 -8.18 7.97 0.98
C VAL A 98 -7.37 9.18 1.39
N ALA A 99 -7.55 10.29 0.68
CA ALA A 99 -6.81 11.53 0.90
C ALA A 99 -7.49 12.41 1.97
N GLU A 100 -7.76 11.83 3.14
CA GLU A 100 -8.50 12.49 4.21
C GLU A 100 -7.86 12.31 5.58
N LYS A 101 -8.11 13.28 6.46
CA LYS A 101 -7.69 13.20 7.85
C LYS A 101 -8.66 12.29 8.59
N ILE A 102 -8.13 11.23 9.19
CA ILE A 102 -8.92 10.31 10.00
C ILE A 102 -9.38 11.02 11.27
N CYS A 103 -10.66 10.90 11.56
CA CYS A 103 -11.32 11.39 12.76
C CYS A 103 -12.41 10.40 13.21
N GLU A 104 -12.98 10.63 14.39
CA GLU A 104 -14.01 9.76 14.96
C GLU A 104 -15.24 9.60 14.05
N SER A 105 -15.58 10.63 13.26
CA SER A 105 -16.76 10.62 12.41
C SER A 105 -16.58 9.85 11.10
N ASN A 106 -15.35 9.70 10.58
CA ASN A 106 -15.10 9.03 9.29
C ASN A 106 -14.36 7.69 9.40
N VAL A 107 -13.78 7.35 10.56
CA VAL A 107 -12.95 6.13 10.71
C VAL A 107 -13.69 4.84 10.31
N LYS A 108 -14.97 4.74 10.67
CA LYS A 108 -15.81 3.57 10.35
C LYS A 108 -16.19 3.50 8.87
N GLU A 109 -16.36 4.65 8.23
CA GLU A 109 -16.59 4.72 6.78
C GLU A 109 -15.35 4.31 6.00
N ILE A 110 -14.17 4.76 6.44
CA ILE A 110 -12.89 4.50 5.78
C ILE A 110 -12.48 3.03 5.90
N PHE A 111 -12.62 2.42 7.09
CA PHE A 111 -12.03 1.10 7.39
C PHE A 111 -13.03 -0.04 7.62
N GLY A 112 -14.34 0.25 7.72
CA GLY A 112 -15.38 -0.72 8.07
C GLY A 112 -15.59 -0.90 9.58
#